data_AF-A0A9X4AZ91-F1
#
_entry.id   AF-A0A9X4AZ91-F1
#
_cell.length_a   1.000
_cell.length_b   1.000
_cell.length_c   1.000
_cell.angle_alpha   90.00
_cell.angle_beta   90.00
_cell.angle_gamma   90.00
#
_symmetry.space_group_name_H-M   'P 1'
#
loop_
_entity.id
_entity.type
_entity.pdbx_description
1 polymer ?
#
loop_
_entity_poly.entity_id
_entity_poly.type
_entity_poly.pdbx_seq_one_letter_code
_entity_poly.pdbx_strand_id
1 'polypeptide(L)'
;MSRIFTLLIAFASAAFVLAMGCVGGDDEGPIDEPIDADEQGLTVPTHQFASYYLKNVPTVDGRTQWSSVVINNPNSVPAHVTFTVHRNDGLGTLGTISKTIPAGGWYNSYGDPAWLGVTETDPVNHRTVGWVELESDAEVAANNRIDVRTGTTFDSPVSLFNDTRFLKSPSTRLFSTFFLRNWPTGTSGVTQWTDITVNNPSTAPANIAVRVHKSDGSGVHAILNRTLPAKGAWSSYGDPGWLGIAPTDPGNGGAIGWLEVLSDAPVVASSRTALRSGNTYNASPLLLDDAGFDATLSGDLRAPLFLKGAPAGGTITQWSHPIIVNPNPTPATITVFVRRSDGACQDLAQFSRTIPAMGFWNAFGDASWASATGSQGWTEITSTQEVFGINRVMFRNGSTATSPLTWLDDEPLAQKSSSMQFASFYLKRWPSTAGYTQWTDLVVNNPDAKNPATITVRIRKVDGSGYLTSFERQIPRRGVWRSAEDPEWLSIPNSDPANGRSVGWVEITSTSPITALNRVNLRSGDTATSPVTLFEDTLLDGSISLGTGGDTPSDPPCGACH
;
A
#
# COMPACT_ATOMS: atom_id res chain seq x y z
N MET A 1 1.22 -9.24 -68.76
CA MET A 1 0.88 -8.45 -69.97
C MET A 1 0.63 -7.02 -69.50
N SER A 2 1.64 -6.14 -69.57
CA SER A 2 1.78 -5.05 -70.58
C SER A 2 0.58 -4.11 -70.63
N ARG A 3 0.63 -2.77 -70.51
CA ARG A 3 1.68 -1.73 -70.47
C ARG A 3 1.02 -0.43 -69.90
N ILE A 4 1.69 0.29 -68.99
CA ILE A 4 2.35 1.60 -69.17
C ILE A 4 1.44 2.80 -69.52
N PHE A 5 1.38 3.78 -68.60
CA PHE A 5 1.66 5.19 -68.91
C PHE A 5 2.40 5.86 -67.74
N THR A 6 3.45 6.59 -68.09
CA THR A 6 4.46 7.26 -67.26
C THR A 6 4.12 8.75 -67.14
N LEU A 7 4.37 9.37 -65.98
CA LEU A 7 4.98 10.71 -65.94
C LEU A 7 5.80 10.90 -64.65
N LEU A 8 7.05 11.29 -64.87
CA LEU A 8 8.15 11.53 -63.94
C LEU A 8 8.39 13.05 -63.90
N ILE A 9 8.64 13.65 -62.73
CA ILE A 9 9.63 14.73 -62.58
C ILE A 9 10.32 14.55 -61.21
N ALA A 10 11.64 14.53 -61.25
CA ALA A 10 12.59 14.51 -60.13
C ALA A 10 13.55 15.71 -60.26
N PHE A 11 14.24 16.07 -59.18
CA PHE A 11 15.57 16.71 -59.03
C PHE A 11 15.59 17.39 -57.64
N ALA A 12 16.65 17.49 -56.82
CA ALA A 12 18.03 16.98 -56.69
C ALA A 12 18.44 17.37 -55.24
N SER A 13 19.04 16.52 -54.40
CA SER A 13 20.49 16.28 -54.25
C SER A 13 21.36 17.52 -54.01
N ALA A 14 22.00 17.63 -52.84
CA ALA A 14 23.47 17.78 -52.73
C ALA A 14 23.93 17.74 -51.25
N ALA A 15 25.00 16.98 -51.03
CA ALA A 15 25.80 16.93 -49.82
C ALA A 15 27.12 17.72 -50.02
N PHE A 16 27.89 17.85 -48.93
CA PHE A 16 29.33 17.57 -48.83
C PHE A 16 30.30 18.74 -48.48
N VAL A 17 31.17 18.41 -47.50
CA VAL A 17 32.62 18.71 -47.29
C VAL A 17 33.02 19.75 -46.22
N LEU A 18 33.82 19.21 -45.28
CA LEU A 18 34.75 19.80 -44.29
C LEU A 18 35.81 20.76 -44.87
N ALA A 19 36.27 21.73 -44.07
CA ALA A 19 37.69 22.05 -43.96
C ALA A 19 38.03 22.79 -42.65
N MET A 20 39.11 22.33 -42.00
CA MET A 20 39.82 22.94 -40.87
C MET A 20 40.60 24.20 -41.28
N GLY A 21 40.86 25.09 -40.31
CA GLY A 21 41.93 26.10 -40.37
C GLY A 21 41.98 26.94 -39.08
N CYS A 22 43.12 26.86 -38.37
CA CYS A 22 43.40 27.50 -37.07
C CYS A 22 43.81 28.98 -37.13
N VAL A 23 43.93 29.56 -35.91
CA VAL A 23 44.62 30.80 -35.46
C VAL A 23 43.74 32.05 -35.55
N GLY A 24 43.48 32.86 -34.52
CA GLY A 24 43.97 33.03 -33.15
C GLY A 24 43.71 34.50 -32.78
N GLY A 25 43.27 34.80 -31.55
CA GLY A 25 43.05 36.18 -31.10
C GLY A 25 42.08 36.27 -29.93
N ASP A 26 42.61 36.73 -28.80
CA ASP A 26 41.97 36.90 -27.50
C ASP A 26 40.72 37.80 -27.55
N ASP A 27 39.64 37.36 -26.91
CA ASP A 27 38.64 38.27 -26.31
C ASP A 27 37.91 37.52 -25.18
N GLU A 28 38.16 37.94 -23.93
CA GLU A 28 37.43 37.47 -22.76
C GLU A 28 36.00 38.06 -22.78
N GLY A 29 35.05 37.28 -23.28
CA GLY A 29 33.61 37.49 -23.09
C GLY A 29 33.08 36.54 -22.01
N PRO A 30 32.09 36.95 -21.20
CA PRO A 30 31.63 36.16 -20.07
C PRO A 30 31.07 34.84 -20.56
N ILE A 31 31.55 33.76 -19.94
CA ILE A 31 31.01 32.42 -20.11
C ILE A 31 29.61 32.48 -19.49
N ASP A 32 28.58 32.43 -20.33
CA ASP A 32 27.23 32.06 -19.90
C ASP A 32 27.32 30.66 -19.30
N GLU A 33 27.41 30.61 -17.98
CA GLU A 33 27.21 29.37 -17.23
C GLU A 33 25.82 28.81 -17.58
N PRO A 34 25.68 27.48 -17.74
CA PRO A 34 24.37 26.89 -17.85
C PRO A 34 23.58 27.27 -16.59
N ILE A 35 22.46 27.96 -16.78
CA ILE A 35 21.51 28.23 -15.71
C ILE A 35 21.17 26.88 -15.08
N ASP A 36 21.69 26.66 -13.86
CA ASP A 36 21.28 25.54 -13.02
C ASP A 36 19.77 25.67 -12.81
N ALA A 37 19.04 24.69 -13.33
CA ALA A 37 17.60 24.56 -13.14
C ALA A 37 17.21 24.25 -11.68
N ASP A 38 18.17 24.22 -10.75
CA ASP A 38 17.98 23.98 -9.33
C ASP A 38 17.62 25.25 -8.52
N GLU A 39 17.67 26.45 -9.12
CA GLU A 39 17.36 27.71 -8.43
C GLU A 39 15.98 28.31 -8.75
N GLN A 40 15.16 27.62 -9.55
CA GLN A 40 13.71 27.85 -9.59
C GLN A 40 13.02 26.56 -9.18
N GLY A 41 12.52 26.51 -7.94
CA GLY A 41 11.78 25.39 -7.36
C GLY A 41 10.47 25.05 -8.08
N LEU A 42 10.55 24.70 -9.37
CA LEU A 42 9.54 24.02 -10.15
C LEU A 42 9.52 22.57 -9.66
N THR A 43 8.86 22.36 -8.52
CA THR A 43 8.47 21.03 -8.08
C THR A 43 7.57 20.42 -9.16
N VAL A 44 8.03 19.32 -9.76
CA VAL A 44 7.20 18.52 -10.67
C VAL A 44 5.99 18.01 -9.87
N PRO A 45 4.75 18.20 -10.36
CA PRO A 45 3.57 17.70 -9.67
C PRO A 45 3.70 16.21 -9.40
N THR A 46 3.42 15.82 -8.16
CA THR A 46 3.39 14.41 -7.77
C THR A 46 2.00 13.86 -8.04
N HIS A 47 1.93 12.75 -8.78
CA HIS A 47 0.68 12.04 -9.06
C HIS A 47 0.57 10.78 -8.19
N GLN A 48 -0.59 10.58 -7.58
CA GLN A 48 -0.89 9.38 -6.82
C GLN A 48 -2.32 8.90 -7.12
N PHE A 49 -2.59 7.61 -6.92
CA PHE A 49 -3.80 6.96 -7.42
C PHE A 49 -4.46 6.07 -6.37
N ALA A 50 -5.79 6.12 -6.28
CA ALA A 50 -6.59 5.13 -5.55
C ALA A 50 -7.60 4.49 -6.50
N SER A 51 -7.64 3.15 -6.56
CA SER A 51 -8.51 2.42 -7.50
C SER A 51 -10.00 2.51 -7.19
N TYR A 52 -10.37 3.04 -6.03
CA TYR A 52 -11.75 3.08 -5.58
C TYR A 52 -12.13 4.45 -5.04
N TYR A 53 -13.14 5.04 -5.66
CA TYR A 53 -14.05 5.99 -5.08
C TYR A 53 -15.42 5.31 -4.98
N LEU A 54 -15.95 5.20 -3.77
CA LEU A 54 -17.23 4.55 -3.49
C LEU A 54 -18.13 5.54 -2.72
N LYS A 55 -19.32 5.78 -3.24
CA LYS A 55 -20.36 6.58 -2.56
C LYS A 55 -21.62 5.75 -2.50
N ASN A 56 -22.07 5.41 -1.29
CA ASN A 56 -23.32 4.70 -1.03
C ASN A 56 -23.47 3.39 -1.83
N VAL A 57 -22.38 2.66 -2.07
CA VAL A 57 -22.41 1.45 -2.91
C VAL A 57 -22.88 0.26 -2.06
N PRO A 58 -24.01 -0.38 -2.36
CA PRO A 58 -24.58 -1.40 -1.50
C PRO A 58 -23.70 -2.65 -1.48
N THR A 59 -23.58 -3.26 -0.30
CA THR A 59 -23.22 -4.67 -0.16
C THR A 59 -24.48 -5.52 -0.30
N VAL A 60 -24.31 -6.83 -0.53
CA VAL A 60 -25.44 -7.75 -0.73
C VAL A 60 -26.31 -7.95 0.53
N ASP A 61 -25.82 -7.58 1.71
CA ASP A 61 -26.53 -7.65 2.99
C ASP A 61 -27.14 -6.30 3.43
N GLY A 62 -27.21 -5.32 2.51
CA GLY A 62 -27.89 -4.04 2.74
C GLY A 62 -27.06 -2.96 3.44
N ARG A 63 -25.80 -3.24 3.79
CA ARG A 63 -24.83 -2.22 4.21
C ARG A 63 -24.35 -1.42 2.98
N THR A 64 -23.62 -0.33 3.20
CA THR A 64 -23.11 0.50 2.10
C THR A 64 -21.62 0.81 2.25
N GLN A 65 -20.93 0.93 1.12
CA GLN A 65 -19.50 1.26 1.06
C GLN A 65 -19.30 2.74 0.76
N TRP A 66 -18.34 3.34 1.47
CA TRP A 66 -17.97 4.74 1.36
C TRP A 66 -16.46 4.89 1.35
N SER A 67 -15.92 5.69 0.44
CA SER A 67 -14.52 6.08 0.43
C SER A 67 -14.31 7.42 1.12
N SER A 68 -13.23 7.56 1.87
CA SER A 68 -12.68 8.84 2.33
C SER A 68 -11.17 8.86 2.10
N VAL A 69 -10.62 10.05 1.86
CA VAL A 69 -9.19 10.22 1.61
C VAL A 69 -8.59 11.06 2.73
N VAL A 70 -7.39 10.67 3.15
CA VAL A 70 -6.57 11.45 4.07
C VAL A 70 -5.25 11.77 3.41
N ILE A 71 -4.85 13.03 3.46
CA ILE A 71 -3.57 13.52 2.94
C ILE A 71 -2.85 14.26 4.04
N ASN A 72 -1.60 13.93 4.27
CA ASN A 72 -0.71 14.64 5.18
C ASN A 72 0.32 15.42 4.37
N ASN A 73 0.55 16.66 4.77
CA ASN A 73 1.59 17.51 4.20
C ASN A 73 2.79 17.54 5.16
N PRO A 74 3.86 16.78 4.90
CA PRO A 74 5.04 16.78 5.76
C PRO A 74 5.96 17.98 5.54
N ASN A 75 5.70 18.80 4.52
CA ASN A 75 6.55 19.92 4.17
C ASN A 75 6.39 21.09 5.16
N SER A 76 7.41 21.93 5.20
CA SER A 76 7.41 23.21 5.94
C SER A 76 6.61 24.32 5.25
N VAL A 77 6.11 24.05 4.05
CA VAL A 77 5.26 24.95 3.25
C VAL A 77 3.89 24.30 2.98
N PRO A 78 2.83 25.09 2.74
CA PRO A 78 1.55 24.54 2.30
C PRO A 78 1.68 23.73 1.00
N ALA A 79 0.84 22.71 0.84
CA ALA A 79 0.73 21.92 -0.38
C ALA A 79 -0.63 22.20 -1.06
N HIS A 80 -0.62 22.44 -2.36
CA HIS A 80 -1.81 22.59 -3.17
C HIS A 80 -2.12 21.25 -3.87
N VAL A 81 -3.22 20.64 -3.46
CA VAL A 81 -3.64 19.33 -3.97
C VAL A 81 -4.91 19.45 -4.79
N THR A 82 -4.98 18.66 -5.87
CA THR A 82 -6.17 18.49 -6.69
C THR A 82 -6.54 17.02 -6.77
N PHE A 83 -7.79 16.70 -6.40
CA PHE A 83 -8.40 15.40 -6.57
C PHE A 83 -9.25 15.41 -7.82
N THR A 84 -9.10 14.40 -8.65
CA THR A 84 -9.97 14.14 -9.79
C THR A 84 -10.58 12.77 -9.62
N VAL A 85 -11.91 12.71 -9.46
CA VAL A 85 -12.65 11.44 -9.42
C VAL A 85 -13.06 11.10 -10.85
N HIS A 86 -12.52 10.02 -11.39
CA HIS A 86 -12.78 9.59 -12.76
C HIS A 86 -13.86 8.52 -12.82
N ARG A 87 -14.61 8.50 -13.92
CA ARG A 87 -15.53 7.40 -14.22
C ARG A 87 -14.77 6.18 -14.69
N ASN A 88 -15.24 4.99 -14.32
CA ASN A 88 -14.64 3.74 -14.80
C ASN A 88 -14.86 3.54 -16.31
N ASP A 89 -15.94 4.06 -16.89
CA ASP A 89 -16.24 3.94 -18.32
C ASP A 89 -15.40 4.90 -19.21
N GLY A 90 -14.56 5.75 -18.62
CA GLY A 90 -13.76 6.73 -19.34
C GLY A 90 -14.56 7.87 -19.98
N LEU A 91 -15.85 8.02 -19.65
CA LEU A 91 -16.69 9.11 -20.17
C LEU A 91 -16.45 10.46 -19.46
N GLY A 92 -15.28 10.62 -18.84
CA GLY A 92 -14.83 11.85 -18.18
C GLY A 92 -14.81 11.77 -16.64
N THR A 93 -14.79 12.94 -16.04
CA THR A 93 -14.61 13.16 -14.60
C THR A 93 -15.96 13.34 -13.89
N LEU A 94 -16.11 12.76 -12.71
CA LEU A 94 -17.26 12.89 -11.82
C LEU A 94 -17.19 14.12 -10.91
N GLY A 95 -15.97 14.55 -10.56
CA GLY A 95 -15.74 15.77 -9.81
C GLY A 95 -14.26 16.07 -9.68
N THR A 96 -13.94 17.36 -9.55
CA THR A 96 -12.60 17.86 -9.24
C THR A 96 -12.68 18.69 -7.97
N ILE A 97 -11.77 18.43 -7.03
CA ILE A 97 -11.73 19.09 -5.73
C ILE A 97 -10.32 19.63 -5.55
N SER A 98 -10.17 20.91 -5.20
CA SER A 98 -8.86 21.50 -4.90
C SER A 98 -8.81 21.92 -3.43
N LYS A 99 -7.69 21.62 -2.76
CA LYS A 99 -7.47 21.95 -1.35
C LYS A 99 -6.06 22.51 -1.18
N THR A 100 -5.92 23.42 -0.22
CA THR A 100 -4.61 23.83 0.29
C THR A 100 -4.44 23.18 1.66
N ILE A 101 -3.43 22.35 1.80
CA ILE A 101 -3.10 21.68 3.05
C ILE A 101 -2.00 22.49 3.74
N PRO A 102 -2.21 23.00 4.97
CA PRO A 102 -1.20 23.75 5.70
C PRO A 102 0.11 22.97 5.84
N ALA A 103 1.23 23.69 6.01
CA ALA A 103 2.52 23.09 6.38
C ALA A 103 2.36 22.22 7.64
N GLY A 104 2.85 20.98 7.60
CA GLY A 104 2.70 20.04 8.71
C GLY A 104 1.25 19.64 9.04
N GLY A 105 0.26 20.06 8.25
CA GLY A 105 -1.16 19.79 8.46
C GLY A 105 -1.64 18.57 7.69
N TRP A 106 -2.94 18.33 7.75
CA TRP A 106 -3.59 17.27 6.97
C TRP A 106 -4.91 17.73 6.35
N TYR A 107 -5.44 16.92 5.45
CA TYR A 107 -6.80 17.01 4.96
C TYR A 107 -7.47 15.64 5.13
N ASN A 108 -8.73 15.63 5.54
CA ASN A 108 -9.57 14.44 5.61
C ASN A 108 -10.90 14.74 4.91
N SER A 109 -11.29 13.93 3.93
CA SER A 109 -12.51 14.14 3.16
C SER A 109 -13.79 13.69 3.88
N TYR A 110 -13.67 13.07 5.06
CA TYR A 110 -14.81 12.66 5.86
C TYR A 110 -15.70 13.85 6.23
N GLY A 111 -16.93 13.86 5.70
CA GLY A 111 -17.87 14.96 5.89
C GLY A 111 -17.60 16.21 5.06
N ASP A 112 -16.59 16.22 4.18
CA ASP A 112 -16.32 17.36 3.31
C ASP A 112 -17.44 17.51 2.26
N PRO A 113 -18.14 18.66 2.20
CA PRO A 113 -19.23 18.86 1.25
C PRO A 113 -18.81 18.69 -0.22
N ALA A 114 -17.58 19.05 -0.59
CA ALA A 114 -17.09 18.89 -1.96
C ALA A 114 -16.86 17.41 -2.31
N TRP A 115 -16.40 16.61 -1.34
CA TRP A 115 -16.23 15.16 -1.49
C TRP A 115 -17.56 14.43 -1.59
N LEU A 116 -18.53 14.82 -0.75
CA LEU A 116 -19.89 14.29 -0.78
C LEU A 116 -20.68 14.77 -2.00
N GLY A 117 -20.29 15.92 -2.58
CA GLY A 117 -20.89 16.53 -3.76
C GLY A 117 -20.38 16.00 -5.11
N VAL A 118 -19.45 15.04 -5.14
CA VAL A 118 -19.03 14.38 -6.39
C VAL A 118 -20.25 13.77 -7.10
N THR A 119 -20.31 13.96 -8.41
CA THR A 119 -21.44 13.55 -9.26
C THR A 119 -21.70 12.05 -9.14
N GLU A 120 -22.97 11.68 -9.15
CA GLU A 120 -23.43 10.30 -9.02
C GLU A 120 -23.41 9.58 -10.37
N THR A 121 -22.84 8.36 -10.40
CA THR A 121 -22.95 7.49 -11.58
C THR A 121 -24.34 6.86 -11.68
N ASP A 122 -25.04 6.73 -10.55
CA ASP A 122 -26.42 6.28 -10.42
C ASP A 122 -27.18 7.27 -9.53
N PRO A 123 -27.70 8.38 -10.11
CA PRO A 123 -28.40 9.42 -9.35
C PRO A 123 -29.72 8.95 -8.73
N VAL A 124 -30.34 7.90 -9.27
CA VAL A 124 -31.62 7.38 -8.77
C VAL A 124 -31.43 6.75 -7.39
N ASN A 125 -30.33 6.03 -7.20
CA ASN A 125 -30.00 5.38 -5.94
C ASN A 125 -28.96 6.14 -5.12
N HIS A 126 -28.56 7.33 -5.58
CA HIS A 126 -27.50 8.14 -5.00
C HIS A 126 -26.17 7.42 -4.84
N ARG A 127 -25.68 6.76 -5.89
CA ARG A 127 -24.47 5.93 -5.86
C ARG A 127 -23.41 6.38 -6.85
N THR A 128 -22.16 6.17 -6.45
CA THR A 128 -21.01 6.43 -7.30
C THR A 128 -19.96 5.33 -7.16
N VAL A 129 -19.45 4.86 -8.30
CA VAL A 129 -18.23 4.06 -8.39
C VAL A 129 -17.27 4.75 -9.36
N GLY A 130 -16.04 4.98 -8.92
CA GLY A 130 -14.98 5.57 -9.74
C GLY A 130 -13.60 5.24 -9.20
N TRP A 131 -12.59 5.98 -9.64
CA TRP A 131 -11.23 5.94 -9.10
C TRP A 131 -10.71 7.37 -8.92
N VAL A 132 -9.67 7.55 -8.10
CA VAL A 132 -9.17 8.87 -7.70
C VAL A 132 -7.75 9.07 -8.24
N GLU A 133 -7.55 10.19 -8.92
CA GLU A 133 -6.24 10.76 -9.23
C GLU A 133 -5.99 11.94 -8.29
N LEU A 134 -4.84 11.95 -7.63
CA LEU A 134 -4.36 13.03 -6.77
C LEU A 134 -3.13 13.64 -7.43
N GLU A 135 -3.19 14.94 -7.68
CA GLU A 135 -2.05 15.76 -8.10
C GLU A 135 -1.68 16.72 -6.97
N SER A 136 -0.40 16.92 -6.71
CA SER A 136 0.09 17.82 -5.67
C SER A 136 1.37 18.51 -6.11
N ASP A 137 1.47 19.82 -5.85
CA ASP A 137 2.68 20.62 -6.15
C ASP A 137 3.83 20.40 -5.16
N ALA A 138 3.58 19.69 -4.06
CA ALA A 138 4.57 19.22 -3.10
C ALA A 138 4.36 17.73 -2.79
N GLU A 139 5.38 17.06 -2.28
CA GLU A 139 5.24 15.66 -1.88
C GLU A 139 4.28 15.52 -0.69
N VAL A 140 3.29 14.64 -0.80
CA VAL A 140 2.32 14.36 0.26
C VAL A 140 2.18 12.86 0.49
N ALA A 141 1.76 12.47 1.70
CA ALA A 141 1.41 11.09 2.03
C ALA A 141 -0.11 10.95 2.02
N ALA A 142 -0.66 10.08 1.15
CA ALA A 142 -2.10 9.94 0.97
C ALA A 142 -2.58 8.48 1.16
N ASN A 143 -3.71 8.33 1.85
CA ASN A 143 -4.43 7.07 2.03
C ASN A 143 -5.88 7.20 1.58
N ASN A 144 -6.42 6.12 1.03
CA ASN A 144 -7.84 5.94 0.78
C ASN A 144 -8.39 4.94 1.79
N ARG A 145 -9.36 5.37 2.58
CA ARG A 145 -10.13 4.53 3.49
C ARG A 145 -11.42 4.11 2.84
N ILE A 146 -11.73 2.82 2.84
CA ILE A 146 -13.05 2.31 2.47
C ILE A 146 -13.75 1.79 3.72
N ASP A 147 -14.89 2.38 4.05
CA ASP A 147 -15.74 1.97 5.16
C ASP A 147 -16.96 1.20 4.65
N VAL A 148 -17.31 0.10 5.31
CA VAL A 148 -18.63 -0.53 5.19
C VAL A 148 -19.50 -0.07 6.35
N ARG A 149 -20.62 0.59 6.06
CA ARG A 149 -21.50 1.24 7.04
C ARG A 149 -22.88 0.58 7.09
N THR A 150 -23.51 0.61 8.27
CA THR A 150 -24.80 -0.06 8.50
C THR A 150 -26.02 0.68 7.95
N GLY A 151 -25.86 1.93 7.51
CA GLY A 151 -26.90 2.74 6.87
C GLY A 151 -26.46 3.24 5.50
N THR A 152 -27.25 4.15 4.92
CA THR A 152 -27.05 4.70 3.56
C THR A 152 -26.46 6.12 3.57
N THR A 153 -25.91 6.56 4.70
CA THR A 153 -25.30 7.89 4.85
C THR A 153 -23.82 7.75 5.20
N PHE A 154 -23.03 8.76 4.83
CA PHE A 154 -21.59 8.77 5.10
C PHE A 154 -21.25 8.77 6.60
N ASP A 155 -22.16 9.22 7.45
CA ASP A 155 -22.01 9.29 8.91
C ASP A 155 -22.65 8.08 9.63
N SER A 156 -23.23 7.15 8.88
CA SER A 156 -23.74 5.89 9.45
C SER A 156 -22.63 5.10 10.14
N PRO A 157 -22.95 4.31 11.19
CA PRO A 157 -21.97 3.53 11.95
C PRO A 157 -21.07 2.64 11.06
N VAL A 158 -19.75 2.70 11.27
CA VAL A 158 -18.75 1.87 10.57
C VAL A 158 -18.75 0.44 11.12
N SER A 159 -18.94 -0.53 10.23
CA SER A 159 -18.87 -1.97 10.53
C SER A 159 -17.53 -2.60 10.13
N LEU A 160 -16.90 -2.08 9.07
CA LEU A 160 -15.58 -2.48 8.57
C LEU A 160 -14.87 -1.23 8.03
N PHE A 161 -13.55 -1.20 8.09
CA PHE A 161 -12.72 -0.23 7.38
C PHE A 161 -11.48 -0.93 6.83
N ASN A 162 -10.92 -0.36 5.77
CA ASN A 162 -9.72 -0.82 5.09
C ASN A 162 -8.95 0.43 4.60
N ASP A 163 -7.64 0.50 4.83
CA ASP A 163 -6.81 1.67 4.54
C ASP A 163 -5.72 1.33 3.53
N THR A 164 -5.90 1.76 2.29
CA THR A 164 -4.90 1.55 1.23
C THR A 164 -4.13 2.83 0.96
N ARG A 165 -2.80 2.74 0.86
CA ARG A 165 -1.98 3.86 0.37
C ARG A 165 -2.33 4.20 -1.07
N PHE A 166 -2.24 5.48 -1.41
CA PHE A 166 -2.25 5.87 -2.82
C PHE A 166 -1.00 5.31 -3.52
N LEU A 167 -1.20 4.84 -4.74
CA LEU A 167 -0.17 4.25 -5.58
C LEU A 167 0.53 5.36 -6.35
N LYS A 168 1.86 5.41 -6.35
CA LYS A 168 2.63 6.52 -6.94
C LYS A 168 3.26 6.19 -8.31
N SER A 169 3.32 4.92 -8.67
CA SER A 169 4.10 4.46 -9.83
C SER A 169 3.26 3.59 -10.75
N PRO A 170 2.51 4.18 -11.71
CA PRO A 170 1.92 3.43 -12.80
C PRO A 170 3.00 2.62 -13.54
N SER A 171 2.64 1.42 -13.99
CA SER A 171 3.58 0.50 -14.65
C SER A 171 2.91 -0.27 -15.78
N THR A 172 3.69 -0.70 -16.75
CA THR A 172 3.27 -1.62 -17.81
C THR A 172 3.29 -3.08 -17.36
N ARG A 173 3.83 -3.36 -16.17
CA ARG A 173 3.86 -4.69 -15.55
C ARG A 173 3.62 -4.56 -14.04
N LEU A 174 2.57 -5.23 -13.56
CA LEU A 174 2.12 -5.17 -12.17
C LEU A 174 1.86 -6.58 -11.63
N PHE A 175 2.06 -6.79 -10.33
CA PHE A 175 1.92 -8.08 -9.68
C PHE A 175 1.00 -8.04 -8.46
N SER A 176 0.22 -9.10 -8.24
CA SER A 176 -0.50 -9.33 -6.97
C SER A 176 -0.29 -10.77 -6.53
N THR A 177 -0.03 -10.96 -5.24
CA THR A 177 0.35 -12.27 -4.68
C THR A 177 -0.77 -13.29 -4.77
N PHE A 178 -2.02 -12.85 -4.70
CA PHE A 178 -3.17 -13.75 -4.70
C PHE A 178 -4.11 -13.56 -5.89
N PHE A 179 -4.50 -14.72 -6.42
CA PHE A 179 -5.79 -14.98 -7.03
C PHE A 179 -6.48 -16.04 -6.18
N LEU A 180 -7.64 -15.71 -5.61
CA LEU A 180 -8.46 -16.64 -4.83
C LEU A 180 -9.86 -16.71 -5.46
N ARG A 181 -10.34 -17.93 -5.68
CA ARG A 181 -11.72 -18.18 -6.12
C ARG A 181 -12.29 -19.29 -5.27
N ASN A 182 -13.37 -19.02 -4.53
CA ASN A 182 -14.01 -20.01 -3.68
C ASN A 182 -12.99 -20.75 -2.77
N TRP A 183 -11.95 -20.04 -2.30
CA TRP A 183 -10.86 -20.69 -1.58
C TRP A 183 -11.23 -20.86 -0.10
N PRO A 184 -11.12 -22.07 0.48
CA PRO A 184 -11.57 -22.29 1.85
C PRO A 184 -10.74 -21.52 2.87
N THR A 185 -11.38 -21.09 3.96
CA THR A 185 -10.71 -20.42 5.10
C THR A 185 -10.34 -21.37 6.23
N GLY A 186 -10.81 -22.62 6.18
CA GLY A 186 -10.82 -23.54 7.32
C GLY A 186 -12.03 -23.35 8.26
N THR A 187 -12.79 -22.26 8.10
CA THR A 187 -14.08 -22.08 8.76
C THR A 187 -15.19 -22.59 7.85
N SER A 188 -16.05 -23.46 8.37
CA SER A 188 -17.16 -24.03 7.60
C SER A 188 -18.06 -22.92 7.04
N GLY A 189 -18.37 -22.98 5.73
CA GLY A 189 -19.24 -22.01 5.07
C GLY A 189 -18.62 -20.64 4.83
N VAL A 190 -17.29 -20.47 4.97
CA VAL A 190 -16.61 -19.20 4.67
C VAL A 190 -15.51 -19.40 3.64
N THR A 191 -15.57 -18.63 2.56
CA THR A 191 -14.63 -18.71 1.43
C THR A 191 -14.00 -17.36 1.11
N GLN A 192 -12.84 -17.41 0.45
CA GLN A 192 -12.05 -16.26 0.03
C GLN A 192 -12.17 -16.08 -1.48
N TRP A 193 -12.25 -14.82 -1.89
CA TRP A 193 -12.36 -14.39 -3.27
C TRP A 193 -11.46 -13.19 -3.49
N THR A 194 -10.87 -13.10 -4.68
CA THR A 194 -10.13 -11.92 -5.11
C THR A 194 -10.86 -11.27 -6.28
N ASP A 195 -10.99 -9.96 -6.21
CA ASP A 195 -11.35 -9.11 -7.33
C ASP A 195 -10.24 -8.10 -7.58
N ILE A 196 -10.09 -7.62 -8.81
CA ILE A 196 -9.07 -6.63 -9.15
C ILE A 196 -9.69 -5.47 -9.91
N THR A 197 -9.11 -4.30 -9.74
CA THR A 197 -9.45 -3.11 -10.51
C THR A 197 -8.16 -2.55 -11.11
N VAL A 198 -8.17 -2.32 -12.41
CA VAL A 198 -7.06 -1.75 -13.18
C VAL A 198 -7.52 -0.42 -13.78
N ASN A 199 -6.83 0.65 -13.43
CA ASN A 199 -7.11 2.01 -13.89
C ASN A 199 -6.09 2.41 -14.96
N ASN A 200 -6.53 3.18 -15.94
CA ASN A 200 -5.70 3.76 -16.98
C ASN A 200 -5.56 5.27 -16.73
N PRO A 201 -4.44 5.74 -16.14
CA PRO A 201 -4.22 7.16 -15.92
C PRO A 201 -3.96 7.96 -17.21
N SER A 202 -3.76 7.30 -18.35
CA SER A 202 -3.39 7.98 -19.59
C SER A 202 -4.60 8.57 -20.33
N THR A 203 -4.34 9.53 -21.20
CA THR A 203 -5.35 10.16 -22.09
C THR A 203 -5.62 9.35 -23.36
N ALA A 204 -4.98 8.20 -23.52
CA ALA A 204 -5.23 7.25 -24.60
C ALA A 204 -5.78 5.93 -24.04
N PRO A 205 -6.51 5.12 -24.81
CA PRO A 205 -6.87 3.76 -24.38
C PRO A 205 -5.63 2.90 -24.14
N ALA A 206 -5.73 1.96 -23.21
CA ALA A 206 -4.68 0.99 -22.90
C ALA A 206 -5.19 -0.44 -23.08
N ASN A 207 -4.40 -1.33 -23.67
CA ASN A 207 -4.69 -2.75 -23.71
C ASN A 207 -3.95 -3.45 -22.57
N ILE A 208 -4.66 -4.34 -21.87
CA ILE A 208 -4.10 -5.14 -20.79
C ILE A 208 -4.29 -6.63 -21.06
N ALA A 209 -3.33 -7.41 -20.56
CA ALA A 209 -3.44 -8.85 -20.40
C ALA A 209 -3.30 -9.19 -18.92
N VAL A 210 -4.39 -9.65 -18.31
CA VAL A 210 -4.40 -10.17 -16.94
C VAL A 210 -4.12 -11.65 -17.00
N ARG A 211 -3.01 -12.08 -16.42
CA ARG A 211 -2.59 -13.48 -16.35
C ARG A 211 -2.78 -13.98 -14.93
N VAL A 212 -3.49 -15.10 -14.81
CA VAL A 212 -3.54 -15.89 -13.58
C VAL A 212 -2.50 -16.99 -13.71
N HIS A 213 -1.50 -16.98 -12.87
CA HIS A 213 -0.45 -17.99 -12.80
C HIS A 213 -0.76 -19.02 -11.72
N LYS A 214 -0.40 -20.27 -11.96
CA LYS A 214 -0.58 -21.34 -10.97
C LYS A 214 0.44 -21.20 -9.84
N SER A 215 0.06 -21.61 -8.63
CA SER A 215 0.90 -21.54 -7.44
C SER A 215 2.16 -22.41 -7.52
N ASP A 216 2.10 -23.51 -8.28
CA ASP A 216 3.16 -24.52 -8.38
C ASP A 216 4.22 -24.20 -9.45
N GLY A 217 4.07 -23.10 -10.19
CA GLY A 217 4.97 -22.75 -11.28
C GLY A 217 4.73 -23.51 -12.59
N SER A 218 3.66 -24.31 -12.71
CA SER A 218 3.33 -25.04 -13.94
C SER A 218 2.76 -24.15 -15.07
N GLY A 219 2.86 -22.83 -14.92
CA GLY A 219 2.58 -21.83 -15.94
C GLY A 219 1.28 -21.06 -15.72
N VAL A 220 0.82 -20.42 -16.80
CA VAL A 220 -0.38 -19.58 -16.81
C VAL A 220 -1.62 -20.45 -16.84
N HIS A 221 -2.52 -20.21 -15.89
CA HIS A 221 -3.83 -20.85 -15.76
C HIS A 221 -4.89 -20.18 -16.65
N ALA A 222 -4.91 -18.85 -16.70
CA ALA A 222 -5.87 -18.08 -17.49
C ALA A 222 -5.28 -16.75 -17.98
N ILE A 223 -5.77 -16.26 -19.12
CA ILE A 223 -5.43 -14.95 -19.69
C ILE A 223 -6.71 -14.22 -20.06
N LEU A 224 -6.91 -13.02 -19.52
CA LEU A 224 -8.02 -12.14 -19.85
C LEU A 224 -7.44 -10.89 -20.53
N ASN A 225 -7.78 -10.69 -21.80
CA ASN A 225 -7.42 -9.48 -22.53
C ASN A 225 -8.55 -8.46 -22.42
N ARG A 226 -8.23 -7.23 -22.04
CA ARG A 226 -9.20 -6.13 -21.92
C ARG A 226 -8.61 -4.86 -22.51
N THR A 227 -9.48 -3.97 -22.97
CA THR A 227 -9.13 -2.61 -23.37
C THR A 227 -9.76 -1.65 -22.38
N LEU A 228 -8.93 -0.81 -21.76
CA LEU A 228 -9.34 0.24 -20.85
C LEU A 228 -9.51 1.52 -21.66
N PRO A 229 -10.65 2.23 -21.52
CA PRO A 229 -10.80 3.57 -22.07
C PRO A 229 -9.71 4.53 -21.57
N ALA A 230 -9.49 5.63 -22.29
CA ALA A 230 -8.71 6.76 -21.78
C ALA A 230 -9.31 7.26 -20.46
N LYS A 231 -8.48 7.46 -19.43
CA LYS A 231 -8.92 7.81 -18.06
C LYS A 231 -9.99 6.86 -17.46
N GLY A 232 -10.16 5.67 -18.02
CA GLY A 232 -11.13 4.66 -17.58
C GLY A 232 -10.50 3.60 -16.68
N ALA A 233 -11.29 2.61 -16.32
CA ALA A 233 -10.88 1.46 -15.53
C ALA A 233 -11.63 0.19 -15.96
N TRP A 234 -11.04 -0.97 -15.68
CA TRP A 234 -11.70 -2.26 -15.73
C TRP A 234 -11.69 -2.89 -14.34
N SER A 235 -12.82 -3.48 -13.95
CA SER A 235 -12.92 -4.29 -12.73
C SER A 235 -13.27 -5.72 -13.10
N SER A 236 -12.64 -6.67 -12.42
CA SER A 236 -13.01 -8.08 -12.53
C SER A 236 -14.37 -8.37 -11.86
N TYR A 237 -14.91 -7.42 -11.09
CA TYR A 237 -16.16 -7.64 -10.37
C TYR A 237 -17.33 -7.85 -11.32
N GLY A 238 -17.87 -9.08 -11.35
CA GLY A 238 -18.93 -9.47 -12.29
C GLY A 238 -18.47 -9.72 -13.73
N ASP A 239 -17.18 -9.65 -14.02
CA ASP A 239 -16.64 -9.93 -15.37
C ASP A 239 -16.83 -11.43 -15.71
N PRO A 240 -17.52 -11.78 -16.82
CA PRO A 240 -17.77 -13.18 -17.16
C PRO A 240 -16.51 -14.02 -17.40
N GLY A 241 -15.43 -13.40 -17.90
CA GLY A 241 -14.15 -14.07 -18.09
C GLY A 241 -13.49 -14.40 -16.75
N TRP A 242 -13.57 -13.49 -15.76
CA TRP A 242 -13.07 -13.72 -14.41
C TRP A 242 -13.85 -14.81 -13.69
N LEU A 243 -15.19 -14.71 -13.75
CA LEU A 243 -16.10 -15.73 -13.22
C LEU A 243 -16.02 -17.06 -13.99
N GLY A 244 -15.40 -17.09 -15.18
CA GLY A 244 -15.19 -18.28 -15.99
C GLY A 244 -13.89 -19.04 -15.71
N ILE A 245 -12.96 -18.50 -14.91
CA ILE A 245 -11.66 -19.13 -14.65
C ILE A 245 -11.83 -20.47 -13.92
N ALA A 246 -11.43 -21.58 -14.54
CA ALA A 246 -11.63 -22.91 -13.97
C ALA A 246 -11.01 -23.09 -12.57
N PRO A 247 -11.57 -23.94 -11.69
CA PRO A 247 -10.94 -24.34 -10.44
C PRO A 247 -9.54 -24.95 -10.65
N THR A 248 -8.56 -24.58 -9.83
CA THR A 248 -7.27 -25.30 -9.75
C THR A 248 -7.32 -26.46 -8.75
N ASP A 249 -8.32 -26.47 -7.88
CA ASP A 249 -8.71 -27.59 -7.01
C ASP A 249 -10.13 -28.05 -7.39
N PRO A 250 -10.27 -28.96 -8.38
CA PRO A 250 -11.57 -29.42 -8.86
C PRO A 250 -12.39 -30.16 -7.79
N GLY A 251 -11.72 -30.79 -6.81
CA GLY A 251 -12.40 -31.55 -5.75
C GLY A 251 -13.19 -30.65 -4.81
N ASN A 252 -12.70 -29.42 -4.58
CA ASN A 252 -13.35 -28.44 -3.71
C ASN A 252 -13.96 -27.26 -4.49
N GLY A 253 -13.80 -27.23 -5.82
CA GLY A 253 -14.29 -26.16 -6.69
C GLY A 253 -13.58 -24.82 -6.48
N GLY A 254 -12.41 -24.82 -5.84
CA GLY A 254 -11.63 -23.63 -5.53
C GLY A 254 -10.51 -23.39 -6.54
N ALA A 255 -10.00 -22.16 -6.59
CA ALA A 255 -8.75 -21.85 -7.28
C ALA A 255 -7.86 -20.94 -6.43
N ILE A 256 -6.56 -21.22 -6.53
CA ILE A 256 -5.48 -20.40 -5.98
C ILE A 256 -4.40 -20.19 -7.03
N GLY A 257 -3.83 -18.99 -7.05
CA GLY A 257 -2.74 -18.60 -7.93
C GLY A 257 -2.20 -17.22 -7.55
N TRP A 258 -1.44 -16.62 -8.44
CA TRP A 258 -0.99 -15.23 -8.36
C TRP A 258 -1.28 -14.50 -9.68
N LEU A 259 -1.23 -13.17 -9.66
CA LEU A 259 -1.67 -12.33 -10.78
C LEU A 259 -0.52 -11.51 -11.35
N GLU A 260 -0.49 -11.43 -12.69
CA GLU A 260 0.35 -10.53 -13.45
C GLU A 260 -0.53 -9.72 -14.40
N VAL A 261 -0.42 -8.38 -14.36
CA VAL A 261 -1.04 -7.51 -15.36
C VAL A 261 0.07 -6.97 -16.25
N LEU A 262 -0.05 -7.23 -17.55
CA LEU A 262 0.78 -6.60 -18.58
C LEU A 262 -0.05 -5.56 -19.32
N SER A 263 0.55 -4.44 -19.68
CA SER A 263 -0.11 -3.39 -20.46
C SER A 263 0.82 -2.76 -21.48
N ASP A 264 0.24 -2.24 -22.56
CA ASP A 264 0.93 -1.41 -23.56
C ASP A 264 1.10 0.06 -23.13
N ALA A 265 0.47 0.47 -22.03
CA ALA A 265 0.64 1.79 -21.39
C ALA A 265 0.75 1.64 -19.86
N PRO A 266 1.36 2.61 -19.14
CA PRO A 266 1.39 2.56 -17.69
C PRO A 266 -0.02 2.58 -17.08
N VAL A 267 -0.32 1.57 -16.27
CA VAL A 267 -1.60 1.41 -15.55
C VAL A 267 -1.35 1.31 -14.05
N VAL A 268 -2.41 1.43 -13.26
CA VAL A 268 -2.40 1.24 -11.82
C VAL A 268 -3.42 0.16 -11.48
N ALA A 269 -3.09 -0.75 -10.56
CA ALA A 269 -4.02 -1.80 -10.17
C ALA A 269 -4.04 -2.04 -8.67
N SER A 270 -5.17 -2.51 -8.17
CA SER A 270 -5.33 -3.02 -6.80
C SER A 270 -6.11 -4.32 -6.82
N SER A 271 -5.86 -5.19 -5.85
CA SER A 271 -6.66 -6.37 -5.55
C SER A 271 -7.51 -6.11 -4.32
N ARG A 272 -8.65 -6.77 -4.28
CA ARG A 272 -9.59 -6.84 -3.16
C ARG A 272 -9.72 -8.30 -2.76
N THR A 273 -9.23 -8.65 -1.59
CA THR A 273 -9.51 -9.94 -0.96
C THR A 273 -10.80 -9.81 -0.14
N ALA A 274 -11.76 -10.70 -0.38
CA ALA A 274 -13.04 -10.73 0.33
C ALA A 274 -13.24 -12.09 1.01
N LEU A 275 -13.55 -12.07 2.30
CA LEU A 275 -14.15 -13.22 2.98
C LEU A 275 -15.66 -13.16 2.80
N ARG A 276 -16.27 -14.27 2.40
CA ARG A 276 -17.72 -14.34 2.15
C ARG A 276 -18.38 -15.47 2.92
N SER A 277 -19.59 -15.22 3.43
CA SER A 277 -20.43 -16.21 4.11
C SER A 277 -21.15 -17.12 3.12
N GLY A 278 -20.41 -18.04 2.51
CA GLY A 278 -20.92 -19.02 1.56
C GLY A 278 -19.84 -19.49 0.61
N ASN A 279 -20.22 -20.24 -0.42
CA ASN A 279 -19.35 -20.71 -1.51
C ASN A 279 -19.67 -20.05 -2.86
N THR A 280 -20.44 -18.96 -2.84
CA THR A 280 -20.81 -18.22 -4.05
C THR A 280 -20.15 -16.85 -4.06
N TYR A 281 -19.87 -16.37 -5.26
CA TYR A 281 -19.23 -15.08 -5.50
C TYR A 281 -20.03 -13.90 -4.93
N ASN A 282 -21.35 -13.99 -4.93
CA ASN A 282 -22.25 -12.95 -4.43
C ASN A 282 -22.69 -13.15 -2.97
N ALA A 283 -22.06 -14.07 -2.22
CA ALA A 283 -22.33 -14.20 -0.79
C ALA A 283 -21.87 -12.96 -0.01
N SER A 284 -22.49 -12.74 1.16
CA SER A 284 -22.26 -11.55 1.98
C SER A 284 -20.80 -11.40 2.40
N PRO A 285 -20.17 -10.22 2.17
CA PRO A 285 -18.81 -9.98 2.60
C PRO A 285 -18.76 -9.89 4.14
N LEU A 286 -17.92 -10.73 4.74
CA LEU A 286 -17.57 -10.68 6.15
C LEU A 286 -16.39 -9.74 6.40
N LEU A 287 -15.47 -9.66 5.44
CA LEU A 287 -14.29 -8.81 5.46
C LEU A 287 -13.93 -8.43 4.03
N LEU A 288 -13.36 -7.24 3.87
CA LEU A 288 -12.74 -6.73 2.65
C LEU A 288 -11.36 -6.20 3.04
N ASP A 289 -10.38 -6.48 2.21
CA ASP A 289 -9.00 -6.03 2.34
C ASP A 289 -8.52 -5.67 0.92
N ASP A 290 -7.99 -4.45 0.75
CA ASP A 290 -7.50 -3.99 -0.55
C ASP A 290 -6.00 -3.69 -0.50
N ALA A 291 -5.27 -4.31 -1.42
CA ALA A 291 -3.84 -4.10 -1.60
C ALA A 291 -3.55 -3.54 -3.01
N GLY A 292 -2.62 -2.60 -3.08
CA GLY A 292 -2.05 -2.18 -4.36
C GLY A 292 -1.25 -3.29 -5.01
N PHE A 293 -1.21 -3.33 -6.34
CA PHE A 293 -0.28 -4.20 -7.04
C PHE A 293 1.15 -3.66 -6.94
N ASP A 294 2.11 -4.56 -6.84
CA ASP A 294 3.52 -4.23 -6.85
C ASP A 294 4.00 -3.98 -8.29
N ALA A 295 4.69 -2.87 -8.50
CA ALA A 295 5.43 -2.59 -9.75
C ALA A 295 6.91 -2.98 -9.64
N THR A 296 7.41 -3.18 -8.42
CA THR A 296 8.82 -3.40 -8.11
C THR A 296 9.04 -4.73 -7.43
N LEU A 297 10.11 -5.42 -7.82
CA LEU A 297 10.57 -6.66 -7.21
C LEU A 297 11.80 -6.38 -6.35
N SER A 298 12.15 -7.30 -5.44
CA SER A 298 13.35 -7.15 -4.61
C SER A 298 13.98 -8.48 -4.26
N GLY A 299 15.32 -8.50 -4.13
CA GLY A 299 16.07 -9.59 -3.52
C GLY A 299 16.12 -9.53 -1.98
N ASP A 300 15.61 -8.45 -1.38
CA ASP A 300 15.58 -8.21 0.06
C ASP A 300 14.20 -7.65 0.48
N LEU A 301 13.44 -8.46 1.22
CA LEU A 301 12.07 -8.19 1.65
C LEU A 301 11.93 -8.39 3.17
N ARG A 302 10.97 -7.70 3.76
CA ARG A 302 10.71 -7.71 5.20
C ARG A 302 9.22 -7.82 5.48
N ALA A 303 8.85 -8.71 6.40
CA ALA A 303 7.53 -8.69 7.02
C ALA A 303 7.65 -7.98 8.36
N PRO A 304 6.96 -6.85 8.60
CA PRO A 304 7.11 -6.12 9.84
C PRO A 304 6.72 -6.91 11.08
N LEU A 305 5.88 -7.94 10.90
CA LEU A 305 5.34 -8.76 11.97
C LEU A 305 5.55 -10.26 11.71
N PHE A 306 6.24 -10.91 12.64
CA PHE A 306 6.13 -12.34 12.88
C PHE A 306 5.17 -12.57 14.05
N LEU A 307 4.13 -13.38 13.83
CA LEU A 307 3.11 -13.70 14.84
C LEU A 307 2.87 -15.21 14.82
N LYS A 308 2.96 -15.85 15.99
CA LYS A 308 2.72 -17.29 16.15
C LYS A 308 1.94 -17.54 17.43
N GLY A 309 0.61 -17.58 17.32
CA GLY A 309 -0.27 -17.72 18.48
C GLY A 309 -0.17 -16.53 19.43
N ALA A 310 0.16 -15.35 18.93
CA ALA A 310 0.29 -14.14 19.75
C ALA A 310 -1.10 -13.72 20.26
N PRO A 311 -1.30 -13.44 21.57
CA PRO A 311 -2.61 -13.04 22.07
C PRO A 311 -3.12 -11.74 21.41
N ALA A 312 -4.42 -11.69 21.08
CA ALA A 312 -5.12 -10.47 20.61
C ALA A 312 -6.25 -10.02 21.56
N GLY A 313 -6.42 -10.71 22.69
CA GLY A 313 -7.52 -10.55 23.64
C GLY A 313 -8.51 -11.71 23.59
N GLY A 314 -9.10 -12.05 24.74
CA GLY A 314 -10.02 -13.19 24.86
C GLY A 314 -9.37 -14.51 24.42
N THR A 315 -10.08 -15.27 23.58
CA THR A 315 -9.59 -16.52 22.96
C THR A 315 -8.89 -16.31 21.62
N ILE A 316 -8.77 -15.05 21.16
CA ILE A 316 -8.23 -14.75 19.84
C ILE A 316 -6.70 -14.74 19.88
N THR A 317 -6.10 -15.43 18.92
CA THR A 317 -4.65 -15.40 18.67
C THR A 317 -4.34 -14.93 17.26
N GLN A 318 -3.17 -14.34 17.09
CA GLN A 318 -2.67 -13.80 15.82
C GLN A 318 -1.58 -14.70 15.26
N TRP A 319 -1.57 -14.81 13.94
CA TRP A 319 -0.65 -15.63 13.16
C TRP A 319 -0.24 -14.86 11.92
N SER A 320 1.03 -14.91 11.52
CA SER A 320 1.46 -14.34 10.25
C SER A 320 2.10 -15.40 9.36
N HIS A 321 1.90 -15.25 8.05
CA HIS A 321 2.42 -16.15 7.04
C HIS A 321 2.86 -15.36 5.82
N PRO A 322 4.17 -15.21 5.60
CA PRO A 322 4.68 -14.69 4.35
C PRO A 322 4.28 -15.60 3.17
N ILE A 323 3.84 -14.98 2.09
CA ILE A 323 3.67 -15.61 0.79
C ILE A 323 4.57 -14.88 -0.18
N ILE A 324 5.48 -15.61 -0.81
CA ILE A 324 6.52 -15.04 -1.67
C ILE A 324 6.39 -15.66 -3.06
N VAL A 325 6.28 -14.80 -4.07
CA VAL A 325 6.12 -15.18 -5.46
C VAL A 325 7.42 -14.95 -6.20
N ASN A 326 7.79 -15.93 -7.04
CA ASN A 326 8.89 -15.83 -7.96
C ASN A 326 8.35 -15.59 -9.39
N PRO A 327 8.32 -14.34 -9.90
CA PRO A 327 7.83 -14.03 -11.24
C PRO A 327 8.85 -14.33 -12.35
N ASN A 328 9.98 -14.97 -12.02
CA ASN A 328 11.08 -15.21 -12.96
C ASN A 328 10.93 -16.57 -13.67
N PRO A 329 11.51 -16.72 -14.88
CA PRO A 329 11.51 -17.98 -15.62
C PRO A 329 12.47 -19.04 -15.04
N THR A 330 13.22 -18.70 -13.99
CA THR A 330 14.14 -19.59 -13.28
C THR A 330 13.75 -19.71 -11.80
N PRO A 331 14.03 -20.83 -11.13
CA PRO A 331 13.78 -20.96 -9.70
C PRO A 331 14.56 -19.92 -8.87
N ALA A 332 13.94 -19.46 -7.78
CA ALA A 332 14.56 -18.56 -6.81
C ALA A 332 14.79 -19.31 -5.49
N THR A 333 15.94 -19.12 -4.86
CA THR A 333 16.16 -19.60 -3.49
C THR A 333 16.05 -18.43 -2.53
N ILE A 334 15.11 -18.52 -1.60
CA ILE A 334 14.95 -17.57 -0.51
C ILE A 334 15.65 -18.08 0.75
N THR A 335 16.16 -17.18 1.56
CA THR A 335 16.59 -17.42 2.94
C THR A 335 15.74 -16.55 3.85
N VAL A 336 15.08 -17.20 4.80
CA VAL A 336 14.16 -16.57 5.75
C VAL A 336 14.83 -16.54 7.12
N PHE A 337 14.87 -15.35 7.71
CA PHE A 337 15.29 -15.13 9.09
C PHE A 337 14.10 -14.61 9.89
N VAL A 338 13.67 -15.38 10.89
CA VAL A 338 12.65 -14.93 11.84
C VAL A 338 13.37 -14.30 13.02
N ARG A 339 13.30 -12.98 13.10
CA ARG A 339 14.05 -12.16 14.05
C ARG A 339 13.24 -11.94 15.33
N ARG A 340 13.94 -11.80 16.46
CA ARG A 340 13.33 -11.49 17.76
C ARG A 340 12.99 -10.00 17.87
N SER A 341 11.98 -9.67 18.67
CA SER A 341 11.64 -8.27 18.97
C SER A 341 12.71 -7.55 19.80
N ASP A 342 13.43 -8.27 20.65
CA ASP A 342 14.43 -7.71 21.58
C ASP A 342 15.80 -7.42 20.94
N GLY A 343 15.98 -7.73 19.66
CA GLY A 343 17.26 -7.56 18.95
C GLY A 343 18.38 -8.49 19.44
N ALA A 344 18.05 -9.55 20.17
CA ALA A 344 19.03 -10.56 20.56
C ALA A 344 19.63 -11.26 19.32
N CYS A 345 20.88 -11.71 19.43
CA CYS A 345 21.66 -12.20 18.29
C CYS A 345 21.16 -13.53 17.71
N GLN A 346 20.33 -14.28 18.46
CA GLN A 346 19.79 -15.56 18.03
C GLN A 346 18.42 -15.36 17.38
N ASP A 347 18.30 -15.79 16.14
CA ASP A 347 17.04 -15.80 15.40
C ASP A 347 16.07 -16.84 16.01
N LEU A 348 14.77 -16.55 15.94
CA LEU A 348 13.70 -17.48 16.29
C LEU A 348 13.66 -18.69 15.35
N ALA A 349 14.07 -18.47 14.09
CA ALA A 349 14.34 -19.49 13.09
C ALA A 349 15.19 -18.90 11.94
N GLN A 350 15.92 -19.79 11.27
CA GLN A 350 16.58 -19.50 10.00
C GLN A 350 16.48 -20.72 9.09
N PHE A 351 16.04 -20.54 7.86
CA PHE A 351 15.95 -21.63 6.88
C PHE A 351 15.91 -21.11 5.44
N SER A 352 16.13 -21.98 4.46
CA SER A 352 16.02 -21.66 3.04
C SER A 352 14.93 -22.46 2.35
N ARG A 353 14.38 -21.90 1.27
CA ARG A 353 13.38 -22.53 0.40
C ARG A 353 13.65 -22.21 -1.06
N THR A 354 13.40 -23.18 -1.93
CA THR A 354 13.41 -22.95 -3.37
C THR A 354 11.98 -22.78 -3.86
N ILE A 355 11.72 -21.63 -4.48
CA ILE A 355 10.47 -21.31 -5.16
C ILE A 355 10.64 -21.67 -6.63
N PRO A 356 9.76 -22.49 -7.22
CA PRO A 356 9.79 -22.79 -8.65
C PRO A 356 9.75 -21.52 -9.51
N ALA A 357 10.20 -21.63 -10.76
CA ALA A 357 9.96 -20.60 -11.76
C ALA A 357 8.45 -20.32 -11.88
N MET A 358 8.04 -19.07 -11.89
CA MET A 358 6.62 -18.66 -11.95
C MET A 358 5.72 -19.23 -10.82
N GLY A 359 6.31 -19.73 -9.74
CA GLY A 359 5.58 -20.30 -8.60
C GLY A 359 5.59 -19.38 -7.39
N PHE A 360 4.98 -19.82 -6.29
CA PHE A 360 5.10 -19.15 -4.99
C PHE A 360 5.36 -20.13 -3.85
N TRP A 361 5.96 -19.63 -2.78
CA TRP A 361 6.02 -20.30 -1.49
C TRP A 361 5.03 -19.63 -0.53
N ASN A 362 4.30 -20.45 0.23
CA ASN A 362 3.41 -20.00 1.29
C ASN A 362 3.88 -20.60 2.62
N ALA A 363 4.17 -19.74 3.58
CA ALA A 363 4.62 -20.16 4.90
C ALA A 363 3.55 -20.94 5.69
N PHE A 364 2.25 -20.78 5.34
CA PHE A 364 1.18 -21.56 5.94
C PHE A 364 1.30 -23.05 5.56
N GLY A 365 1.52 -23.90 6.56
CA GLY A 365 1.74 -25.34 6.38
C GLY A 365 3.20 -25.74 6.17
N ASP A 366 4.13 -24.77 6.09
CA ASP A 366 5.56 -25.07 6.00
C ASP A 366 6.12 -25.48 7.37
N ALA A 367 6.77 -26.65 7.42
CA ALA A 367 7.30 -27.19 8.67
C ALA A 367 8.43 -26.35 9.29
N SER A 368 9.27 -25.69 8.49
CA SER A 368 10.32 -24.81 9.04
C SER A 368 9.72 -23.52 9.58
N TRP A 369 8.71 -22.95 8.92
CA TRP A 369 7.96 -21.82 9.50
C TRP A 369 7.28 -22.23 10.81
N ALA A 370 6.59 -23.37 10.83
CA ALA A 370 5.93 -23.90 12.02
C ALA A 370 6.92 -24.22 13.15
N SER A 371 8.20 -24.48 12.85
CA SER A 371 9.25 -24.74 13.84
C SER A 371 9.82 -23.48 14.51
N ALA A 372 9.53 -22.28 13.99
CA ALA A 372 10.04 -21.04 14.57
C ALA A 372 9.63 -20.89 16.04
N THR A 373 10.58 -20.54 16.89
CA THR A 373 10.35 -20.38 18.34
C THR A 373 9.73 -19.03 18.66
N GLY A 374 9.19 -18.87 19.87
CA GLY A 374 8.54 -17.62 20.29
C GLY A 374 7.17 -17.37 19.65
N SER A 375 6.53 -16.28 20.07
CA SER A 375 5.19 -15.89 19.61
C SER A 375 5.19 -14.62 18.76
N GLN A 376 6.24 -13.78 18.85
CA GLN A 376 6.28 -12.47 18.23
C GLN A 376 7.70 -12.09 17.79
N GLY A 377 7.80 -11.36 16.68
CA GLY A 377 9.07 -10.90 16.10
C GLY A 377 8.83 -10.13 14.79
N TRP A 378 9.80 -10.20 13.87
CA TRP A 378 9.68 -9.74 12.49
C TRP A 378 10.44 -10.67 11.54
N THR A 379 10.24 -10.56 10.23
CA THR A 379 10.88 -11.48 9.26
C THR A 379 11.72 -10.71 8.26
N GLU A 380 12.94 -11.19 8.01
CA GLU A 380 13.83 -10.77 6.92
C GLU A 380 13.94 -11.90 5.90
N ILE A 381 13.83 -11.55 4.63
CA ILE A 381 13.83 -12.50 3.51
C ILE A 381 14.85 -12.01 2.50
N THR A 382 15.86 -12.81 2.22
CA THR A 382 16.77 -12.58 1.10
C THR A 382 16.52 -13.61 0.00
N SER A 383 16.76 -13.25 -1.25
CA SER A 383 16.47 -14.10 -2.40
C SER A 383 17.58 -14.03 -3.46
N THR A 384 17.84 -15.15 -4.14
CA THR A 384 18.80 -15.21 -5.26
C THR A 384 18.30 -14.55 -6.54
N GLN A 385 17.01 -14.21 -6.60
CA GLN A 385 16.35 -13.49 -7.69
C GLN A 385 15.39 -12.46 -7.09
N GLU A 386 15.01 -11.44 -7.85
CA GLU A 386 14.01 -10.49 -7.38
C GLU A 386 12.63 -11.16 -7.28
N VAL A 387 12.02 -11.03 -6.11
CA VAL A 387 10.73 -11.62 -5.76
C VAL A 387 9.82 -10.53 -5.20
N PHE A 388 8.54 -10.84 -5.02
CA PHE A 388 7.59 -9.99 -4.32
C PHE A 388 6.70 -10.87 -3.43
N GLY A 389 5.86 -10.25 -2.61
CA GLY A 389 5.00 -11.02 -1.74
C GLY A 389 4.27 -10.16 -0.73
N ILE A 390 3.50 -10.83 0.11
CA ILE A 390 2.78 -10.24 1.23
C ILE A 390 3.09 -11.02 2.51
N ASN A 391 2.84 -10.40 3.64
CA ASN A 391 2.70 -11.03 4.94
C ASN A 391 1.21 -11.06 5.29
N ARG A 392 0.59 -12.24 5.23
CA ARG A 392 -0.79 -12.40 5.64
C ARG A 392 -0.87 -12.53 7.15
N VAL A 393 -1.42 -11.52 7.82
CA VAL A 393 -1.77 -11.57 9.25
C VAL A 393 -3.17 -12.13 9.38
N MET A 394 -3.37 -13.06 10.32
CA MET A 394 -4.65 -13.72 10.56
C MET A 394 -4.95 -13.75 12.05
N PHE A 395 -6.21 -13.49 12.37
CA PHE A 395 -6.75 -13.71 13.70
C PHE A 395 -7.55 -15.00 13.69
N ARG A 396 -7.32 -15.81 14.71
CA ARG A 396 -7.98 -17.11 14.86
C ARG A 396 -8.57 -17.25 16.25
N ASN A 397 -9.75 -17.87 16.32
CA ASN A 397 -10.42 -18.15 17.58
C ASN A 397 -9.92 -19.48 18.17
N GLY A 398 -8.89 -19.40 19.01
CA GLY A 398 -8.21 -20.56 19.60
C GLY A 398 -6.69 -20.39 19.56
N SER A 399 -5.96 -21.37 20.10
CA SER A 399 -4.50 -21.30 20.29
C SER A 399 -3.69 -22.02 19.22
N THR A 400 -4.31 -22.53 18.16
CA THR A 400 -3.64 -23.31 17.11
C THR A 400 -3.71 -22.63 15.75
N ALA A 401 -2.74 -22.90 14.87
CA ALA A 401 -2.73 -22.38 13.50
C ALA A 401 -3.93 -22.85 12.65
N THR A 402 -4.63 -23.89 13.09
CA THR A 402 -5.84 -24.45 12.46
C THR A 402 -7.14 -23.99 13.11
N SER A 403 -7.07 -23.19 14.18
CA SER A 403 -8.25 -22.64 14.84
C SER A 403 -9.07 -21.79 13.85
N PRO A 404 -10.40 -21.70 13.98
CA PRO A 404 -11.26 -20.98 13.02
C PRO A 404 -10.76 -19.57 12.74
N LEU A 405 -10.68 -19.21 11.45
CA LEU A 405 -10.30 -17.88 11.01
C LEU A 405 -11.43 -16.89 11.34
N THR A 406 -11.07 -15.76 11.94
CA THR A 406 -12.00 -14.68 12.25
C THR A 406 -11.74 -13.44 11.39
N TRP A 407 -10.48 -13.03 11.27
CA TRP A 407 -10.05 -11.90 10.43
C TRP A 407 -8.73 -12.22 9.74
N LEU A 408 -8.45 -11.55 8.63
CA LEU A 408 -7.15 -11.52 7.99
C LEU A 408 -6.87 -10.13 7.44
N ASP A 409 -5.61 -9.89 7.14
CA ASP A 409 -5.10 -8.70 6.49
C ASP A 409 -3.84 -9.06 5.69
N ASP A 410 -3.72 -8.55 4.47
CA ASP A 410 -2.64 -8.83 3.53
C ASP A 410 -1.69 -7.62 3.41
N GLU A 411 -0.59 -7.65 4.17
CA GLU A 411 0.41 -6.59 4.14
C GLU A 411 1.42 -6.81 2.99
N PRO A 412 1.66 -5.87 2.06
CA PRO A 412 2.80 -5.97 1.16
C PRO A 412 4.12 -6.16 1.92
N LEU A 413 5.01 -7.00 1.43
CA LEU A 413 6.34 -7.12 2.03
C LEU A 413 7.14 -5.85 1.77
N ALA A 414 7.71 -5.29 2.84
CA ALA A 414 8.46 -4.06 2.75
C ALA A 414 9.87 -4.30 2.19
N GLN A 415 10.30 -3.40 1.31
CA GLN A 415 11.73 -3.26 1.00
C GLN A 415 12.42 -2.43 2.09
N LYS A 416 13.76 -2.38 2.07
CA LYS A 416 14.53 -1.53 2.99
C LYS A 416 14.05 -0.08 2.82
N SER A 417 13.53 0.52 3.89
CA SER A 417 12.83 1.80 3.79
C SER A 417 13.74 3.00 4.08
N SER A 418 13.14 4.18 4.18
CA SER A 418 13.79 5.46 4.44
C SER A 418 14.05 5.70 5.93
N SER A 419 14.89 6.68 6.23
CA SER A 419 15.05 7.26 7.56
C SER A 419 13.85 8.11 8.00
N MET A 420 12.93 8.43 7.08
CA MET A 420 11.69 9.14 7.38
C MET A 420 10.47 8.32 6.97
N GLN A 421 9.45 8.26 7.82
CA GLN A 421 8.23 7.47 7.60
C GLN A 421 7.00 8.23 8.12
N PHE A 422 5.85 8.02 7.46
CA PHE A 422 4.60 8.70 7.79
C PHE A 422 3.44 7.74 7.96
N ALA A 423 2.66 7.94 9.03
CA ALA A 423 1.36 7.30 9.23
C ALA A 423 0.24 8.32 9.13
N SER A 424 -0.74 8.05 8.28
CA SER A 424 -1.84 8.98 8.01
C SER A 424 -2.78 9.22 9.19
N PHE A 425 -2.76 8.32 10.17
CA PHE A 425 -3.61 8.43 11.34
C PHE A 425 -2.82 8.11 12.62
N TYR A 426 -2.89 9.05 13.55
CA TYR A 426 -2.80 8.78 14.97
C TYR A 426 -4.21 8.86 15.56
N LEU A 427 -4.73 7.75 16.06
CA LEU A 427 -6.04 7.64 16.71
C LEU A 427 -5.84 7.15 18.14
N LYS A 428 -6.38 7.89 19.10
CA LYS A 428 -6.43 7.49 20.51
C LYS A 428 -7.87 7.59 20.98
N ARG A 429 -8.47 6.46 21.32
CA ARG A 429 -9.88 6.38 21.76
C ARG A 429 -10.83 7.07 20.78
N TRP A 430 -10.54 6.99 19.48
CA TRP A 430 -11.34 7.69 18.48
C TRP A 430 -12.64 6.92 18.24
N PRO A 431 -13.83 7.53 18.35
CA PRO A 431 -15.07 6.79 18.23
C PRO A 431 -15.24 6.22 16.82
N SER A 432 -15.83 5.03 16.73
CA SER A 432 -16.28 4.43 15.47
C SER A 432 -17.80 4.25 15.50
N THR A 433 -18.26 3.34 16.35
CA THR A 433 -19.69 3.06 16.60
C THR A 433 -19.93 2.94 18.08
N ALA A 434 -21.19 2.92 18.51
CA ALA A 434 -21.53 2.82 19.92
C ALA A 434 -20.84 1.59 20.57
N GLY A 435 -20.00 1.83 21.57
CA GLY A 435 -19.23 0.79 22.27
C GLY A 435 -17.88 0.43 21.64
N TYR A 436 -17.47 1.08 20.54
CA TYR A 436 -16.21 0.78 19.85
C TYR A 436 -15.34 2.02 19.64
N THR A 437 -14.03 1.84 19.82
CA THR A 437 -13.03 2.89 19.61
C THR A 437 -11.87 2.41 18.74
N GLN A 438 -11.28 3.32 17.96
CA GLN A 438 -10.12 3.11 17.12
C GLN A 438 -8.84 3.57 17.82
N TRP A 439 -7.78 2.80 17.64
CA TRP A 439 -6.46 2.99 18.25
C TRP A 439 -5.35 2.73 17.25
N THR A 440 -4.38 3.64 17.20
CA THR A 440 -3.16 3.45 16.42
C THR A 440 -2.08 2.72 17.23
N ASP A 441 -1.55 1.66 16.66
CA ASP A 441 -0.42 0.87 17.17
C ASP A 441 0.67 0.83 16.07
N LEU A 442 1.78 1.54 16.26
CA LEU A 442 2.92 1.51 15.35
C LEU A 442 3.85 0.34 15.67
N VAL A 443 4.40 -0.25 14.62
CA VAL A 443 5.47 -1.26 14.70
C VAL A 443 6.63 -0.76 13.86
N VAL A 444 7.80 -0.57 14.48
CA VAL A 444 9.01 -0.08 13.81
C VAL A 444 10.15 -1.05 14.03
N ASN A 445 10.72 -1.53 12.93
CA ASN A 445 11.82 -2.48 12.94
C ASN A 445 13.12 -1.77 12.54
N ASN A 446 14.20 -2.09 13.22
CA ASN A 446 15.55 -1.69 12.83
C ASN A 446 16.23 -2.85 12.09
N PRO A 447 16.33 -2.81 10.75
CA PRO A 447 16.96 -3.88 9.99
C PRO A 447 18.50 -3.88 10.05
N ASP A 448 19.13 -2.85 10.63
CA ASP A 448 20.59 -2.79 10.74
C ASP A 448 21.12 -3.91 11.64
N ALA A 449 22.06 -4.70 11.11
CA ALA A 449 22.69 -5.82 11.80
C ALA A 449 23.81 -5.38 12.78
N LYS A 450 24.30 -4.16 12.64
CA LYS A 450 25.45 -3.63 13.36
C LYS A 450 25.03 -2.62 14.41
N ASN A 451 24.20 -1.64 14.05
CA ASN A 451 23.94 -0.49 14.89
C ASN A 451 22.50 -0.45 15.42
N PRO A 452 22.28 0.01 16.66
CA PRO A 452 20.95 0.44 17.08
C PRO A 452 20.51 1.66 16.25
N ALA A 453 19.19 1.86 16.15
CA ALA A 453 18.59 3.02 15.51
C ALA A 453 17.96 3.91 16.59
N THR A 454 18.17 5.22 16.52
CA THR A 454 17.39 6.17 17.31
C THR A 454 16.29 6.71 16.43
N ILE A 455 15.03 6.51 16.82
CA ILE A 455 13.88 7.09 16.17
C ILE A 455 13.39 8.29 16.96
N THR A 456 12.91 9.33 16.28
CA THR A 456 12.10 10.40 16.84
C THR A 456 10.69 10.24 16.32
N VAL A 457 9.73 10.05 17.21
CA VAL A 457 8.30 9.94 16.90
C VAL A 457 7.65 11.28 17.21
N ARG A 458 7.04 11.90 16.20
CA ARG A 458 6.28 13.14 16.33
C ARG A 458 4.83 12.91 15.96
N ILE A 459 3.93 13.34 16.83
CA ILE A 459 2.49 13.32 16.53
C ILE A 459 2.07 14.73 16.18
N ARG A 460 1.80 14.97 14.91
CA ARG A 460 1.42 16.29 14.42
C ARG A 460 -0.06 16.55 14.64
N LYS A 461 -0.36 17.80 14.96
CA LYS A 461 -1.73 18.28 15.04
C LYS A 461 -2.32 18.39 13.65
N VAL A 462 -3.61 18.11 13.57
CA VAL A 462 -4.39 18.14 12.32
C VAL A 462 -4.37 19.49 11.61
N ASP A 463 -4.28 20.58 12.36
CA ASP A 463 -4.27 21.96 11.85
C ASP A 463 -2.89 22.46 11.39
N GLY A 464 -1.84 21.65 11.54
CA GLY A 464 -0.47 22.03 11.23
C GLY A 464 0.17 22.95 12.28
N SER A 465 -0.48 23.23 13.42
CA SER A 465 0.01 24.17 14.43
C SER A 465 1.19 23.63 15.27
N GLY A 466 1.84 22.54 14.84
CA GLY A 466 2.91 21.84 15.54
C GLY A 466 2.52 20.44 16.01
N TYR A 467 2.99 20.04 17.18
CA TYR A 467 2.91 18.66 17.67
C TYR A 467 1.99 18.52 18.90
N LEU A 468 1.31 17.37 19.01
CA LEU A 468 0.74 16.89 20.27
C LEU A 468 1.84 16.37 21.20
N THR A 469 2.83 15.68 20.64
CA THR A 469 4.03 15.22 21.34
C THR A 469 5.20 15.01 20.38
N SER A 470 6.41 14.94 20.93
CA SER A 470 7.62 14.50 20.24
C SER A 470 8.52 13.77 21.24
N PHE A 471 8.97 12.58 20.91
CA PHE A 471 9.85 11.80 21.78
C PHE A 471 10.76 10.85 21.02
N GLU A 472 11.82 10.39 21.69
CA GLU A 472 12.83 9.53 21.07
C GLU A 472 12.83 8.12 21.65
N ARG A 473 13.15 7.13 20.81
CA ARG A 473 13.35 5.74 21.22
C ARG A 473 14.56 5.14 20.55
N GLN A 474 15.32 4.37 21.32
CA GLN A 474 16.34 3.48 20.77
C GLN A 474 15.73 2.13 20.44
N ILE A 475 15.91 1.71 19.20
CA ILE A 475 15.60 0.37 18.73
C ILE A 475 16.91 -0.41 18.64
N PRO A 476 17.05 -1.54 19.36
CA PRO A 476 18.23 -2.40 19.23
C PRO A 476 18.50 -2.78 17.77
N ARG A 477 19.74 -3.13 17.45
CA ARG A 477 20.07 -3.75 16.14
C ARG A 477 19.18 -4.98 15.92
N ARG A 478 18.56 -5.11 14.75
CA ARG A 478 17.56 -6.16 14.46
C ARG A 478 16.38 -6.22 15.44
N GLY A 479 16.15 -5.17 16.22
CA GLY A 479 15.08 -5.09 17.20
C GLY A 479 13.81 -4.45 16.65
N VAL A 480 12.80 -4.37 17.50
CA VAL A 480 11.49 -3.82 17.21
C VAL A 480 11.07 -2.86 18.32
N TRP A 481 10.47 -1.74 17.93
CA TRP A 481 9.70 -0.88 18.82
C TRP A 481 8.21 -1.00 18.49
N ARG A 482 7.38 -1.05 19.53
CA ARG A 482 5.91 -1.14 19.41
C ARG A 482 5.25 -0.09 20.27
N SER A 483 4.42 0.73 19.65
CA SER A 483 3.82 1.85 20.38
C SER A 483 2.74 1.42 21.37
N ALA A 484 2.06 0.30 21.12
CA ALA A 484 1.05 -0.26 22.02
C ALA A 484 1.59 -0.62 23.42
N GLU A 485 2.89 -0.85 23.51
CA GLU A 485 3.59 -1.23 24.75
C GLU A 485 4.38 -0.06 25.35
N ASP A 486 4.38 1.10 24.69
CA ASP A 486 5.19 2.26 25.05
C ASP A 486 4.45 3.21 26.00
N PRO A 487 4.95 3.44 27.23
CA PRO A 487 4.28 4.33 28.20
C PRO A 487 4.11 5.78 27.71
N GLU A 488 5.02 6.29 26.88
CA GLU A 488 4.92 7.65 26.35
C GLU A 488 3.90 7.74 25.24
N TRP A 489 3.78 6.71 24.40
CA TRP A 489 2.70 6.60 23.43
C TRP A 489 1.32 6.57 24.09
N LEU A 490 1.19 5.78 25.17
CA LEU A 490 -0.06 5.67 25.91
C LEU A 490 -0.40 6.96 26.65
N SER A 491 0.60 7.75 27.06
CA SER A 491 0.42 9.01 27.79
C SER A 491 0.28 10.27 26.92
N ILE A 492 0.30 10.15 25.59
CA ILE A 492 0.12 11.27 24.66
C ILE A 492 -1.12 12.11 25.04
N PRO A 493 -1.01 13.46 25.08
CA PRO A 493 -2.13 14.34 25.40
C PRO A 493 -3.35 14.18 24.47
N ASN A 494 -4.53 14.46 25.02
CA ASN A 494 -5.77 14.45 24.28
C ASN A 494 -5.88 15.69 23.39
N SER A 495 -6.06 15.53 22.07
CA SER A 495 -6.37 16.68 21.19
C SER A 495 -7.82 17.15 21.33
N ASP A 496 -8.69 16.29 21.86
CA ASP A 496 -10.02 16.63 22.37
C ASP A 496 -10.10 16.22 23.86
N PRO A 497 -9.66 17.11 24.78
CA PRO A 497 -9.67 16.82 26.22
C PRO A 497 -11.06 16.57 26.79
N ALA A 498 -12.10 17.22 26.22
CA ALA A 498 -13.47 17.11 26.71
C ALA A 498 -14.02 15.68 26.56
N ASN A 499 -13.62 14.99 25.48
CA ASN A 499 -14.02 13.60 25.22
C ASN A 499 -12.91 12.59 25.55
N GLY A 500 -11.74 13.06 25.99
CA GLY A 500 -10.60 12.22 26.32
C GLY A 500 -10.07 11.40 25.15
N ARG A 501 -10.03 11.98 23.96
CA ARG A 501 -9.60 11.33 22.70
C ARG A 501 -8.56 12.18 21.96
N SER A 502 -7.83 11.55 21.04
CA SER A 502 -6.91 12.26 20.15
C SER A 502 -7.04 11.80 18.70
N VAL A 503 -6.80 12.76 17.81
CA VAL A 503 -6.53 12.57 16.39
C VAL A 503 -5.33 13.44 15.99
N GLY A 504 -4.50 12.89 15.11
CA GLY A 504 -3.35 13.54 14.49
C GLY A 504 -2.78 12.66 13.39
N TRP A 505 -1.54 12.92 12.98
CA TRP A 505 -0.79 12.05 12.08
C TRP A 505 0.65 11.87 12.59
N VAL A 506 1.29 10.78 12.20
CA VAL A 506 2.59 10.38 12.74
C VAL A 506 3.69 10.67 11.75
N GLU A 507 4.74 11.32 12.23
CA GLU A 507 6.03 11.40 11.57
C GLU A 507 7.07 10.63 12.39
N ILE A 508 7.87 9.79 11.73
CA ILE A 508 8.99 9.09 12.33
C ILE A 508 10.25 9.47 11.56
N THR A 509 11.23 10.05 12.24
CA THR A 509 12.59 10.23 11.71
C THR A 509 13.54 9.26 12.42
N SER A 510 14.59 8.80 11.75
CA SER A 510 15.50 7.78 12.28
C SER A 510 16.95 8.05 11.88
N THR A 511 17.90 7.71 12.75
CA THR A 511 19.34 7.78 12.47
C THR A 511 19.81 6.77 11.42
N SER A 512 19.00 5.74 11.12
CA SER A 512 19.26 4.76 10.08
C SER A 512 17.96 4.31 9.40
N PRO A 513 18.03 3.75 8.17
CA PRO A 513 16.88 3.15 7.49
C PRO A 513 16.12 2.16 8.38
N ILE A 514 14.83 2.41 8.60
CA ILE A 514 13.95 1.53 9.39
C ILE A 514 13.03 0.72 8.46
N THR A 515 12.03 0.07 9.01
CA THR A 515 10.83 -0.40 8.31
C THR A 515 9.68 -0.28 9.28
N ALA A 516 8.56 0.29 8.87
CA ALA A 516 7.49 0.59 9.80
C ALA A 516 6.10 0.31 9.23
N LEU A 517 5.19 0.01 10.14
CA LEU A 517 3.80 -0.33 9.89
C LEU A 517 2.91 0.47 10.84
N ASN A 518 1.78 0.93 10.34
CA ASN A 518 0.67 1.48 11.10
C ASN A 518 -0.43 0.45 11.25
N ARG A 519 -0.70 -0.01 12.47
CA ARG A 519 -1.88 -0.81 12.77
C ARG A 519 -2.99 0.07 13.33
N VAL A 520 -4.15 0.08 12.69
CA VAL A 520 -5.36 0.69 13.26
C VAL A 520 -6.26 -0.41 13.80
N ASN A 521 -6.44 -0.46 15.12
CA ASN A 521 -7.30 -1.43 15.77
C ASN A 521 -8.66 -0.82 16.12
N LEU A 522 -9.74 -1.52 15.79
CA LEU A 522 -11.06 -1.31 16.37
C LEU A 522 -11.20 -2.18 17.63
N ARG A 523 -11.46 -1.56 18.76
CA ARG A 523 -11.60 -2.24 20.05
C ARG A 523 -13.02 -2.14 20.59
N SER A 524 -13.50 -3.21 21.23
CA SER A 524 -14.78 -3.23 21.94
C SER A 524 -14.64 -2.66 23.35
N GLY A 525 -14.72 -1.33 23.43
CA GLY A 525 -14.56 -0.56 24.66
C GLY A 525 -13.80 0.73 24.40
N ASP A 526 -13.34 1.35 25.48
CA ASP A 526 -12.77 2.69 25.46
C ASP A 526 -11.35 2.76 26.04
N THR A 527 -10.71 1.60 26.21
CA THR A 527 -9.32 1.49 26.68
C THR A 527 -8.42 0.86 25.61
N ALA A 528 -7.12 1.16 25.68
CA ALA A 528 -6.11 0.56 24.80
C ALA A 528 -5.98 -0.97 24.97
N THR A 529 -6.51 -1.53 26.07
CA THR A 529 -6.49 -2.97 26.37
C THR A 529 -7.80 -3.68 26.06
N SER A 530 -8.84 -2.95 25.64
CA SER A 530 -10.10 -3.55 25.19
C SER A 530 -9.85 -4.55 24.03
N PRO A 531 -10.65 -5.63 23.93
CA PRO A 531 -10.45 -6.65 22.90
C PRO A 531 -10.46 -6.07 21.49
N VAL A 532 -9.54 -6.52 20.64
CA VAL A 532 -9.52 -6.16 19.21
C VAL A 532 -10.64 -6.91 18.50
N THR A 533 -11.41 -6.18 17.70
CA THR A 533 -12.57 -6.68 16.95
C THR A 533 -12.44 -6.51 15.44
N LEU A 534 -11.54 -5.63 15.02
CA LEU A 534 -11.08 -5.43 13.65
C LEU A 534 -9.71 -4.77 13.74
N PHE A 535 -8.84 -5.03 12.78
CA PHE A 535 -7.57 -4.33 12.63
C PHE A 535 -7.30 -4.12 11.15
N GLU A 536 -6.37 -3.22 10.87
CA GLU A 536 -5.88 -2.90 9.54
C GLU A 536 -4.41 -2.48 9.65
N ASP A 537 -3.55 -3.06 8.82
CA ASP A 537 -2.12 -2.85 8.80
C ASP A 537 -1.68 -2.16 7.51
N THR A 538 -1.27 -0.90 7.63
CA THR A 538 -0.73 -0.14 6.50
C THR A 538 0.76 0.08 6.68
N LEU A 539 1.58 -0.40 5.74
CA LEU A 539 2.99 -0.02 5.69
C LEU A 539 3.15 1.50 5.64
N LEU A 540 4.07 2.06 6.44
CA LEU A 540 4.32 3.51 6.40
C LEU A 540 4.96 3.92 5.07
N ASP A 541 4.66 5.14 4.63
CA ASP A 541 5.29 5.73 3.46
C ASP A 541 6.57 6.45 3.87
N GLY A 542 7.70 6.09 3.27
CA GLY A 542 8.98 6.77 3.43
C GLY A 542 9.60 7.27 2.14
N SER A 543 8.84 7.27 1.05
CA SER A 543 9.33 7.70 -0.27
C SER A 543 9.46 9.22 -0.43
N ILE A 544 9.10 9.99 0.61
CA ILE A 544 9.13 11.44 0.59
C ILE A 544 10.55 11.92 0.89
N SER A 545 11.16 12.60 -0.08
CA SER A 545 12.44 13.29 0.06
C SER A 545 12.14 14.73 0.44
N LEU A 546 12.12 15.05 1.74
CA LEU A 546 12.09 16.44 2.16
C LEU A 546 13.37 17.11 1.65
N GLY A 547 13.23 18.08 0.74
CA GLY A 547 14.32 18.96 0.35
C GLY A 547 14.97 19.48 1.63
N THR A 548 16.27 19.26 1.79
CA THR A 548 17.02 19.65 2.98
C THR A 548 17.03 21.17 3.07
N GLY A 549 16.00 21.75 3.68
CA GLY A 549 16.04 23.11 4.18
C GLY A 549 17.21 23.21 5.14
N GLY A 550 18.21 23.98 4.75
CA GLY A 550 19.52 24.03 5.40
C GLY A 550 19.41 24.42 6.88
N ASP A 551 19.46 23.42 7.73
CA ASP A 551 19.86 23.53 9.13
C ASP A 551 20.70 22.29 9.45
N THR A 552 21.90 22.22 8.89
CA THR A 552 22.96 21.36 9.44
C THR A 552 23.45 21.98 10.73
N PRO A 553 23.31 21.31 11.90
CA PRO A 553 24.10 21.66 13.06
C PRO A 553 25.55 21.39 12.69
N SER A 554 26.42 22.40 12.79
CA SER A 554 27.86 22.24 12.59
C SER A 554 28.41 21.24 13.61
N ASP A 555 28.78 20.04 13.15
CA ASP A 555 29.52 19.08 13.96
C ASP A 555 30.89 19.68 14.35
N PRO A 556 31.29 19.64 15.64
CA PRO A 556 32.65 19.98 16.01
C PRO A 556 33.61 18.85 15.58
N PRO A 557 34.85 19.18 15.15
CA PRO A 557 35.77 18.17 14.65
C PRO A 557 36.19 17.21 15.76
N CYS A 558 35.96 15.92 15.54
CA CYS A 558 36.46 14.84 16.38
C CYS A 558 37.99 14.87 16.44
N GLY A 559 38.51 15.21 17.61
CA GLY A 559 39.91 14.99 17.96
C GLY A 559 40.22 13.49 18.05
N ALA A 560 41.35 13.11 17.44
CA ALA A 560 41.93 11.78 17.52
C ALA A 560 42.18 11.35 18.98
N CYS A 561 41.92 10.09 19.30
CA CYS A 561 42.50 9.41 20.45
C CYS A 561 42.96 8.00 20.05
N HIS A 562 44.16 7.68 20.55
CA HIS A 562 44.88 6.43 20.47
C HIS A 562 44.16 5.25 21.10
#